data_AF-A0A958EY90-F1
#
_entry.id   AF-A0A958EY90-F1
#
_cell.length_a   1.000
_cell.length_b   1.000
_cell.length_c   1.000
_cell.angle_alpha   90.00
_cell.angle_beta   90.00
_cell.angle_gamma   90.00
#
_symmetry.space_group_name_H-M   'P 1'
#
loop_
_entity.id
_entity.type
_entity.pdbx_description
1 polymer ?
#
loop_
_entity_poly.entity_id
_entity_poly.type
_entity_poly.pdbx_seq_one_letter_code
_entity_poly.pdbx_strand_id
1 'polypeptide(L)'
;MKHSRAFRDNNNHSVTYAEVLDFRENFQAAFPGENHVSYYFDGEKIDTILDQKGVVGIRYYYAIDNVMQHRLVVSGVDLQGKDLVETIPPAVSGVAIPKDSDENCNFGKINHHIQPAEAAQWTSNYRSQKAKNQPKGGFFSKNAVKNVIHQKDAAGLVWLPGADQRGIRVMCIGGIDKKGAILTFGNWIELAMPCPPWCDVVNYLNSDVLKMALS
;
A
#
# COMPACT_ATOMS: atom_id res chain seq x y z
N MET A 1 -8.94 -21.42 18.27
CA MET A 1 -10.01 -20.55 17.73
C MET A 1 -9.35 -19.40 16.99
N LYS A 2 -9.40 -19.40 15.65
CA LYS A 2 -8.94 -18.26 14.83
C LYS A 2 -10.00 -17.18 14.97
N HIS A 3 -9.74 -16.14 15.76
CA HIS A 3 -10.62 -14.98 15.82
C HIS A 3 -10.58 -14.28 14.48
N SER A 4 -11.53 -14.57 13.57
CA SER A 4 -11.81 -13.68 12.47
C SER A 4 -12.36 -12.38 13.07
N ARG A 5 -11.48 -11.42 13.37
CA ARG A 5 -11.91 -10.02 13.33
C ARG A 5 -12.37 -9.84 11.90
N ALA A 6 -13.69 -9.84 11.69
CA ALA A 6 -14.24 -9.59 10.38
C ALA A 6 -13.64 -8.27 9.86
N PHE A 7 -13.44 -8.14 8.55
CA PHE A 7 -13.04 -6.91 7.84
C PHE A 7 -14.06 -5.75 7.99
N ARG A 8 -14.81 -5.72 9.10
CA ARG A 8 -15.93 -4.86 9.45
C ARG A 8 -15.58 -3.85 10.54
N ASP A 9 -14.33 -3.83 10.98
CA ASP A 9 -13.88 -2.86 11.95
C ASP A 9 -13.99 -1.45 11.34
N ASN A 10 -14.83 -0.62 11.94
CA ASN A 10 -15.05 0.77 11.59
C ASN A 10 -14.00 1.69 12.22
N ASN A 11 -12.94 1.14 12.82
CA ASN A 11 -11.80 1.89 13.30
C ASN A 11 -11.33 2.81 12.17
N ASN A 12 -11.40 4.12 12.42
CA ASN A 12 -11.02 5.11 11.41
C ASN A 12 -9.51 5.08 11.13
N HIS A 13 -8.75 4.31 11.94
CA HIS A 13 -7.31 4.16 11.92
C HIS A 13 -6.56 5.50 11.80
N SER A 14 -7.15 6.58 12.32
CA SER A 14 -6.65 7.92 12.10
C SER A 14 -5.42 8.18 12.95
N VAL A 15 -4.42 8.78 12.35
CA VAL A 15 -3.26 9.33 13.02
C VAL A 15 -3.13 10.80 12.64
N THR A 16 -2.34 11.55 13.38
CA THR A 16 -1.94 12.92 13.04
C THR A 16 -0.68 12.90 12.18
N TYR A 17 -0.41 14.00 11.46
CA TYR A 17 0.85 14.11 10.74
C TYR A 17 2.08 14.08 11.67
N ALA A 18 1.96 14.56 12.91
CA ALA A 18 3.03 14.48 13.89
C ALA A 18 3.36 13.01 14.24
N GLU A 19 2.36 12.18 14.52
CA GLU A 19 2.56 10.74 14.75
C GLU A 19 3.16 10.03 13.52
N VAL A 20 2.79 10.46 12.32
CA VAL A 20 3.41 9.97 11.07
C VAL A 20 4.90 10.30 11.02
N LEU A 21 5.32 11.47 11.49
CA LEU A 21 6.74 11.82 11.58
C LEU A 21 7.46 10.93 12.60
N ASP A 22 6.85 10.67 13.75
CA ASP A 22 7.40 9.75 14.77
C ASP A 22 7.60 8.34 14.18
N PHE A 23 6.61 7.82 13.43
CA PHE A 23 6.76 6.52 12.76
C PHE A 23 7.89 6.52 11.74
N ARG A 24 8.12 7.63 11.02
CA ARG A 24 9.21 7.73 10.04
C ARG A 24 10.58 7.82 10.71
N GLU A 25 10.70 8.52 11.81
CA GLU A 25 11.93 8.58 12.60
C GLU A 25 12.27 7.20 13.18
N ASN A 26 11.28 6.51 13.76
CA ASN A 26 11.45 5.14 14.22
C ASN A 26 11.87 4.20 13.09
N PHE A 27 11.32 4.37 11.88
CA PHE A 27 11.69 3.58 10.71
C PHE A 27 13.15 3.79 10.31
N GLN A 28 13.60 5.05 10.31
CA GLN A 28 15.00 5.41 10.05
C GLN A 28 15.95 4.73 11.05
N ALA A 29 15.59 4.75 12.32
CA ALA A 29 16.39 4.14 13.39
C ALA A 29 16.40 2.61 13.31
N ALA A 30 15.26 1.99 13.01
CA ALA A 30 15.13 0.53 12.94
C ALA A 30 15.70 -0.09 11.65
N PHE A 31 15.74 0.68 10.55
CA PHE A 31 16.13 0.18 9.23
C PHE A 31 17.13 1.13 8.51
N PRO A 32 18.30 1.45 9.12
CA PRO A 32 19.22 2.48 8.63
C PRO A 32 19.83 2.23 7.25
N GLY A 33 19.71 1.01 6.70
CA GLY A 33 20.21 0.62 5.38
C GLY A 33 19.14 0.55 4.28
N GLU A 34 17.87 0.87 4.59
CA GLU A 34 16.81 0.84 3.59
C GLU A 34 16.56 2.22 3.00
N ASN A 35 16.29 2.27 1.69
CA ASN A 35 15.87 3.52 1.07
C ASN A 35 14.42 3.84 1.50
N HIS A 36 14.23 4.99 2.15
CA HIS A 36 12.94 5.45 2.68
C HIS A 36 12.04 6.02 1.59
N VAL A 37 11.76 5.18 0.59
CA VAL A 37 10.96 5.55 -0.57
C VAL A 37 9.51 5.69 -0.13
N SER A 38 9.00 6.92 -0.23
CA SER A 38 7.58 7.20 -0.21
C SER A 38 6.97 6.86 -1.57
N TYR A 39 5.73 6.37 -1.60
CA TYR A 39 5.07 6.01 -2.85
C TYR A 39 3.88 6.91 -3.12
N TYR A 40 3.74 7.33 -4.38
CA TYR A 40 2.57 8.04 -4.88
C TYR A 40 1.62 7.08 -5.58
N PHE A 41 0.32 7.30 -5.37
CA PHE A 41 -0.76 6.75 -6.19
C PHE A 41 -1.73 7.85 -6.60
N ASP A 42 -2.02 7.90 -7.90
CA ASP A 42 -3.07 8.76 -8.45
C ASP A 42 -4.43 8.45 -7.83
N GLY A 43 -5.15 9.51 -7.47
CA GLY A 43 -6.43 9.40 -6.79
C GLY A 43 -7.47 8.67 -7.63
N GLU A 44 -7.63 9.05 -8.90
CA GLU A 44 -8.63 8.43 -9.78
C GLU A 44 -8.40 6.93 -9.94
N LYS A 45 -7.12 6.50 -9.96
CA LYS A 45 -6.77 5.07 -10.03
C LYS A 45 -7.14 4.31 -8.76
N ILE A 46 -6.94 4.91 -7.59
CA ILE A 46 -7.37 4.32 -6.32
C ILE A 46 -8.90 4.28 -6.23
N ASP A 47 -9.59 5.35 -6.61
CA ASP A 47 -11.06 5.37 -6.65
C ASP A 47 -11.60 4.28 -7.58
N THR A 48 -10.97 4.08 -8.75
CA THR A 48 -11.37 3.01 -9.67
C THR A 48 -11.29 1.62 -9.01
N ILE A 49 -10.26 1.36 -8.19
CA ILE A 49 -10.17 0.11 -7.42
C ILE A 49 -11.28 0.06 -6.36
N LEU A 50 -11.46 1.13 -5.60
CA LEU A 50 -12.43 1.19 -4.51
C LEU A 50 -13.88 1.06 -5.01
N ASP A 51 -14.17 1.50 -6.23
CA ASP A 51 -15.52 1.48 -6.82
C ASP A 51 -15.88 0.16 -7.51
N GLN A 52 -14.94 -0.79 -7.61
CA GLN A 52 -15.25 -2.14 -8.06
C GLN A 52 -16.34 -2.79 -7.18
N LYS A 53 -17.26 -3.49 -7.84
CA LYS A 53 -18.37 -4.17 -7.17
C LYS A 53 -17.83 -5.19 -6.16
N GLY A 54 -18.27 -5.06 -4.90
CA GLY A 54 -17.91 -5.98 -3.82
C GLY A 54 -16.63 -5.61 -3.06
N VAL A 55 -15.90 -4.56 -3.47
CA VAL A 55 -14.71 -4.09 -2.75
C VAL A 55 -15.08 -3.49 -1.40
N VAL A 56 -14.39 -3.97 -0.36
CA VAL A 56 -14.50 -3.47 1.04
C VAL A 56 -13.26 -2.73 1.52
N GLY A 57 -12.18 -2.77 0.74
CA GLY A 57 -10.95 -2.04 1.02
C GLY A 57 -9.86 -2.38 0.02
N ILE A 58 -8.65 -1.88 0.30
CA ILE A 58 -7.46 -2.18 -0.50
C ILE A 58 -6.48 -3.00 0.31
N ARG A 59 -5.74 -3.86 -0.38
CA ARG A 59 -4.56 -4.52 0.13
C ARG A 59 -3.37 -4.08 -0.66
N TYR A 60 -2.31 -3.71 0.06
CA TYR A 60 -1.02 -3.42 -0.54
C TYR A 60 -0.04 -4.55 -0.27
N TYR A 61 0.95 -4.65 -1.15
CA TYR A 61 2.05 -5.58 -1.07
C TYR A 61 3.36 -4.85 -1.34
N TYR A 62 4.38 -5.18 -0.56
CA TYR A 62 5.74 -4.82 -0.93
C TYR A 62 6.20 -5.66 -2.12
N ALA A 63 6.89 -5.03 -3.05
CA ALA A 63 7.29 -5.62 -4.32
C ALA A 63 8.70 -5.15 -4.71
N ILE A 64 9.38 -5.94 -5.53
CA ILE A 64 10.64 -5.58 -6.19
C ILE A 64 10.46 -5.86 -7.68
N ASP A 65 10.55 -4.81 -8.49
CA ASP A 65 10.38 -4.94 -9.95
C ASP A 65 11.59 -5.61 -10.63
N ASN A 66 11.51 -5.77 -11.95
CA ASN A 66 12.53 -6.44 -12.74
C ASN A 66 13.85 -5.67 -12.84
N VAL A 67 13.88 -4.40 -12.41
CA VAL A 67 15.09 -3.56 -12.35
C VAL A 67 15.54 -3.31 -10.91
N MET A 68 15.12 -4.19 -9.99
CA MET A 68 15.48 -4.18 -8.56
C MET A 68 15.04 -2.90 -7.82
N GLN A 69 14.03 -2.21 -8.31
CA GLN A 69 13.43 -1.08 -7.60
C GLN A 69 12.31 -1.57 -6.68
N HIS A 70 12.29 -1.02 -5.47
CA HIS A 70 11.19 -1.23 -4.55
C HIS A 70 9.90 -0.59 -5.07
N ARG A 71 8.80 -1.34 -4.97
CA ARG A 71 7.45 -0.94 -5.40
C ARG A 71 6.44 -1.28 -4.31
N LEU A 72 5.27 -0.64 -4.41
CA LEU A 72 4.05 -1.10 -3.76
C LEU A 72 3.05 -1.52 -4.82
N VAL A 73 2.47 -2.70 -4.67
CA VAL A 73 1.34 -3.17 -5.48
C VAL A 73 0.08 -3.05 -4.65
N VAL A 74 -0.98 -2.45 -5.18
CA VAL A 74 -2.27 -2.29 -4.51
C VAL A 74 -3.37 -2.98 -5.30
N SER A 75 -4.27 -3.69 -4.61
CA SER A 75 -5.44 -4.37 -5.20
C SER A 75 -6.68 -4.19 -4.32
N GLY A 76 -7.87 -4.27 -4.91
CA GLY A 76 -9.13 -4.29 -4.17
C GLY A 76 -9.34 -5.63 -3.48
N VAL A 77 -10.01 -5.62 -2.33
CA VAL A 77 -10.31 -6.84 -1.56
C VAL A 77 -11.81 -6.94 -1.32
N ASP A 78 -12.38 -8.13 -1.48
CA ASP A 78 -13.79 -8.41 -1.20
C ASP A 78 -14.07 -8.81 0.26
N LEU A 79 -15.34 -9.06 0.59
CA LEU A 79 -15.77 -9.49 1.93
C LEU A 79 -15.17 -10.83 2.39
N GLN A 80 -14.68 -11.66 1.46
CA GLN A 80 -14.04 -12.94 1.74
C GLN A 80 -12.52 -12.79 1.93
N GLY A 81 -11.98 -11.59 1.74
CA GLY A 81 -10.54 -11.33 1.83
C GLY A 81 -9.78 -11.72 0.57
N LYS A 82 -10.48 -12.04 -0.54
CA LYS A 82 -9.87 -12.34 -1.84
C LYS A 82 -9.50 -11.04 -2.55
N ASP A 83 -8.30 -11.02 -3.14
CA ASP A 83 -7.89 -9.90 -3.99
C ASP A 83 -8.61 -9.98 -5.34
N LEU A 84 -9.15 -8.85 -5.79
CA LEU A 84 -9.83 -8.72 -7.07
C LEU A 84 -8.83 -8.38 -8.17
N VAL A 85 -7.86 -9.25 -8.42
CA VAL A 85 -6.77 -9.03 -9.41
C VAL A 85 -7.15 -9.36 -10.85
N GLU A 86 -8.40 -9.72 -11.11
CA GLU A 86 -8.91 -10.05 -12.45
C GLU A 86 -9.84 -8.94 -12.99
N THR A 87 -10.08 -7.88 -12.22
CA THR A 87 -10.91 -6.74 -12.60
C THR A 87 -10.06 -5.64 -13.27
N ILE A 88 -10.68 -4.55 -13.74
CA ILE A 88 -9.96 -3.42 -14.35
C ILE A 88 -10.12 -2.18 -13.43
N PRO A 89 -9.01 -1.54 -12.99
CA PRO A 89 -7.64 -2.04 -13.04
C PRO A 89 -7.46 -3.17 -12.01
N PRO A 90 -6.67 -4.21 -12.33
CA PRO A 90 -6.55 -5.38 -11.47
C PRO A 90 -5.66 -5.11 -10.26
N ALA A 91 -4.64 -4.29 -10.48
CA ALA A 91 -3.75 -3.78 -9.47
C ALA A 91 -3.09 -2.50 -9.99
N VAL A 92 -2.56 -1.71 -9.08
CA VAL A 92 -1.76 -0.52 -9.41
C VAL A 92 -0.43 -0.54 -8.69
N SER A 93 0.62 -0.04 -9.34
CA SER A 93 1.95 0.11 -8.75
C SER A 93 2.19 1.55 -8.32
N GLY A 94 2.71 1.72 -7.12
CA GLY A 94 3.17 3.00 -6.60
C GLY A 94 4.47 3.43 -7.27
N VAL A 95 4.63 4.73 -7.49
CA VAL A 95 5.90 5.31 -7.96
C VAL A 95 6.60 5.97 -6.81
N ALA A 96 7.90 5.74 -6.70
CA ALA A 96 8.76 6.42 -5.75
C ALA A 96 8.63 7.94 -5.92
N ILE A 97 8.31 8.66 -4.84
CA ILE A 97 8.35 10.12 -4.84
C ILE A 97 9.84 10.52 -4.77
N PRO A 98 10.38 11.23 -5.77
CA PRO A 98 11.76 11.72 -5.72
C PRO A 98 11.98 12.59 -4.49
N LYS A 99 13.16 12.50 -3.85
CA LYS A 99 13.51 13.33 -2.68
C LYS A 99 13.46 14.84 -2.99
N ASP A 100 13.68 15.19 -4.25
CA ASP A 100 13.68 16.56 -4.76
C ASP A 100 12.49 16.81 -5.69
N SER A 101 11.32 16.21 -5.41
CA SER A 101 10.12 16.46 -6.20
C SER A 101 9.76 17.94 -6.13
N ASP A 102 10.18 18.68 -7.14
CA ASP A 102 9.84 20.08 -7.33
C ASP A 102 8.38 20.22 -7.78
N GLU A 103 7.93 21.47 -7.87
CA GLU A 103 6.63 21.86 -8.39
C GLU A 103 6.34 21.38 -9.84
N ASN A 104 7.31 20.75 -10.53
CA ASN A 104 7.17 20.22 -11.88
C ASN A 104 6.91 18.71 -11.93
N CYS A 105 6.79 18.04 -10.78
CA CYS A 105 6.46 16.62 -10.75
C CYS A 105 5.03 16.40 -11.28
N ASN A 106 4.93 15.96 -12.55
CA ASN A 106 3.66 15.72 -13.25
C ASN A 106 3.00 14.43 -12.77
N PHE A 107 2.56 14.40 -11.51
CA PHE A 107 1.91 13.25 -10.87
C PHE A 107 0.70 12.72 -11.68
N GLY A 108 -0.08 13.61 -12.29
CA GLY A 108 -1.24 13.25 -13.12
C GLY A 108 -0.92 12.56 -14.46
N LYS A 109 0.36 12.32 -14.80
CA LYS A 109 0.77 11.57 -16.00
C LYS A 109 1.40 10.21 -15.68
N ILE A 110 1.42 9.81 -14.41
CA ILE A 110 2.03 8.55 -14.00
C ILE A 110 1.13 7.39 -14.39
N ASN A 111 1.66 6.45 -15.18
CA ASN A 111 0.98 5.20 -15.44
C ASN A 111 1.15 4.25 -14.25
N HIS A 112 0.08 4.09 -13.47
CA HIS A 112 0.04 3.19 -12.34
C HIS A 112 -0.38 1.75 -12.69
N HIS A 113 -0.77 1.47 -13.94
CA HIS A 113 -1.28 0.16 -14.34
C HIS A 113 -0.17 -0.90 -14.30
N ILE A 114 -0.48 -2.07 -13.71
CA ILE A 114 0.39 -3.25 -13.72
C ILE A 114 -0.44 -4.49 -14.06
N GLN A 115 0.11 -5.39 -14.87
CA GLN A 115 -0.57 -6.64 -15.19
C GLN A 115 -0.55 -7.60 -14.00
N PRO A 116 -1.58 -8.44 -13.79
CA PRO A 116 -1.61 -9.35 -12.64
C PRO A 116 -0.37 -10.24 -12.55
N ALA A 117 0.04 -10.87 -13.67
CA ALA A 117 1.20 -11.75 -13.69
C ALA A 117 2.50 -11.03 -13.31
N GLU A 118 2.65 -9.78 -13.77
CA GLU A 118 3.78 -8.93 -13.41
C GLU A 118 3.75 -8.55 -11.92
N ALA A 119 2.58 -8.16 -11.40
CA ALA A 119 2.40 -7.87 -9.98
C ALA A 119 2.75 -9.09 -9.10
N ALA A 120 2.29 -10.29 -9.48
CA ALA A 120 2.61 -11.52 -8.77
C ALA A 120 4.11 -11.84 -8.81
N GLN A 121 4.77 -11.61 -9.94
CA GLN A 121 6.22 -11.76 -10.06
C GLN A 121 6.97 -10.79 -9.14
N TRP A 122 6.59 -9.51 -9.14
CA TRP A 122 7.28 -8.49 -8.34
C TRP A 122 7.10 -8.70 -6.83
N THR A 123 5.91 -9.10 -6.38
CA THR A 123 5.71 -9.45 -4.97
C THR A 123 6.45 -10.73 -4.58
N SER A 124 6.56 -11.70 -5.49
CA SER A 124 7.42 -12.88 -5.31
C SER A 124 8.90 -12.51 -5.17
N ASN A 125 9.41 -11.59 -6.00
CA ASN A 125 10.78 -11.10 -5.91
C ASN A 125 11.08 -10.46 -4.53
N TYR A 126 10.13 -9.69 -3.99
CA TYR A 126 10.29 -9.13 -2.64
C TYR A 126 10.38 -10.22 -1.57
N ARG A 127 9.48 -11.21 -1.62
CA ARG A 127 9.44 -12.30 -0.64
C ARG A 127 10.67 -13.21 -0.69
N SER A 128 11.26 -13.42 -1.86
CA SER A 128 12.47 -14.26 -2.00
C SER A 128 13.73 -13.60 -1.42
N GLN A 129 13.74 -12.27 -1.34
CA GLN A 129 14.90 -11.49 -0.89
C GLN A 129 14.84 -11.07 0.58
N LYS A 130 13.65 -11.04 1.21
CA LYS A 130 13.48 -10.56 2.59
C LYS A 130 13.39 -11.71 3.59
N ALA A 131 13.77 -11.42 4.83
CA ALA A 131 13.69 -12.40 5.92
C ALA A 131 12.25 -12.89 6.13
N LYS A 132 12.09 -14.17 6.50
CA LYS A 132 10.78 -14.86 6.63
C LYS A 132 9.76 -14.15 7.53
N ASN A 133 10.20 -13.28 8.43
CA ASN A 133 9.36 -12.60 9.43
C ASN A 133 9.00 -11.16 9.05
N GLN A 134 9.38 -10.67 7.86
CA GLN A 134 9.00 -9.33 7.43
C GLN A 134 7.55 -9.31 6.93
N PRO A 135 6.77 -8.25 7.23
CA PRO A 135 5.45 -8.07 6.64
C PRO A 135 5.52 -8.06 5.13
N LYS A 136 4.57 -8.74 4.49
CA LYS A 136 4.45 -8.83 3.03
C LYS A 136 3.59 -7.70 2.47
N GLY A 137 2.79 -7.07 3.32
CA GLY A 137 1.79 -6.09 2.95
C GLY A 137 0.84 -5.77 4.10
N GLY A 138 -0.30 -5.18 3.77
CA GLY A 138 -1.34 -4.85 4.74
C GLY A 138 -2.65 -4.44 4.07
N PHE A 139 -3.68 -4.21 4.87
CA PHE A 139 -5.02 -3.88 4.41
C PHE A 139 -5.53 -2.57 5.01
N PHE A 140 -6.19 -1.75 4.20
CA PHE A 140 -6.93 -0.56 4.62
C PHE A 140 -8.39 -0.64 4.18
N SER A 141 -9.32 -0.23 5.06
CA SER A 141 -10.74 -0.23 4.72
C SER A 141 -11.07 0.82 3.65
N LYS A 142 -12.08 0.53 2.81
CA LYS A 142 -12.50 1.44 1.74
C LYS A 142 -12.84 2.83 2.27
N ASN A 143 -13.56 2.90 3.39
CA ASN A 143 -13.97 4.18 3.97
C ASN A 143 -12.77 4.98 4.50
N ALA A 144 -11.80 4.32 5.14
CA ALA A 144 -10.59 5.00 5.62
C ALA A 144 -9.82 5.63 4.45
N VAL A 145 -9.62 4.88 3.36
CA VAL A 145 -8.92 5.39 2.17
C VAL A 145 -9.71 6.51 1.49
N LYS A 146 -11.04 6.36 1.36
CA LYS A 146 -11.90 7.43 0.82
C LYS A 146 -11.83 8.72 1.63
N ASN A 147 -11.75 8.62 2.96
CA ASN A 147 -11.61 9.80 3.81
C ASN A 147 -10.29 10.56 3.58
N VAL A 148 -9.23 9.87 3.16
CA VAL A 148 -7.93 10.51 2.85
C VAL A 148 -7.94 11.08 1.43
N ILE A 149 -8.43 10.35 0.43
CA ILE A 149 -8.40 10.79 -0.97
C ILE A 149 -9.43 11.88 -1.30
N HIS A 150 -10.57 11.91 -0.59
CA HIS A 150 -11.63 12.91 -0.80
C HIS A 150 -11.56 14.09 0.18
N GLN A 151 -10.49 14.20 0.96
CA GLN A 151 -10.26 15.41 1.75
C GLN A 151 -9.90 16.60 0.84
N LYS A 152 -10.08 17.81 1.36
CA LYS A 152 -9.80 19.03 0.61
C LYS A 152 -8.36 19.04 0.08
N ASP A 153 -8.20 19.46 -1.17
CA ASP A 153 -6.92 19.63 -1.88
C ASP A 153 -6.13 18.34 -2.19
N ALA A 154 -6.63 17.16 -1.80
CA ALA A 154 -6.02 15.89 -2.19
C ALA A 154 -6.25 15.59 -3.68
N ALA A 155 -5.17 15.27 -4.38
CA ALA A 155 -5.17 14.80 -5.77
C ALA A 155 -4.79 13.32 -5.89
N GLY A 156 -4.19 12.76 -4.84
CA GLY A 156 -3.84 11.35 -4.75
C GLY A 156 -3.45 10.98 -3.34
N LEU A 157 -2.78 9.84 -3.21
CA LEU A 157 -2.30 9.31 -1.94
C LEU A 157 -0.78 9.26 -1.92
N VAL A 158 -0.22 9.65 -0.77
CA VAL A 158 1.16 9.34 -0.41
C VAL A 158 1.18 8.22 0.61
N TRP A 159 2.06 7.24 0.37
CA TRP A 159 2.26 6.06 1.21
C TRP A 159 3.65 6.15 1.81
N LEU A 160 3.71 6.30 3.12
CA LEU A 160 4.93 6.54 3.88
C LEU A 160 5.25 5.28 4.70
N PRO A 161 6.38 4.59 4.42
CA PRO A 161 6.85 3.55 5.31
C PRO A 161 7.19 4.16 6.68
N GLY A 162 6.82 3.47 7.74
CA GLY A 162 7.06 3.84 9.13
C GLY A 162 7.41 2.61 9.98
N ALA A 163 7.79 2.81 11.23
CA ALA A 163 7.90 1.75 12.23
C ALA A 163 7.24 2.18 13.55
N ASP A 164 6.55 1.26 14.21
CA ASP A 164 6.04 1.50 15.56
C ASP A 164 7.18 1.56 16.59
N GLN A 165 6.85 1.84 17.85
CA GLN A 165 7.82 1.92 18.96
C GLN A 165 8.58 0.61 19.22
N ARG A 166 8.15 -0.52 18.65
CA ARG A 166 8.81 -1.83 18.76
C ARG A 166 9.72 -2.11 17.55
N GLY A 167 9.84 -1.17 16.61
CA GLY A 167 10.57 -1.34 15.36
C GLY A 167 9.84 -2.21 14.34
N ILE A 168 8.53 -2.45 14.52
CA ILE A 168 7.73 -3.22 13.56
C ILE A 168 7.27 -2.27 12.46
N ARG A 169 7.44 -2.68 11.19
CA ARG A 169 7.02 -1.88 10.04
C ARG A 169 5.53 -1.59 10.06
N VAL A 170 5.21 -0.35 9.80
CA VAL A 170 3.87 0.16 9.55
C VAL A 170 3.85 0.92 8.22
N MET A 171 2.64 1.20 7.72
CA MET A 171 2.43 2.02 6.54
C MET A 171 1.44 3.12 6.90
N CYS A 172 1.81 4.35 6.63
CA CYS A 172 0.94 5.51 6.80
C CYS A 172 0.47 5.98 5.42
N ILE A 173 -0.80 6.39 5.32
CA ILE A 173 -1.36 6.98 4.10
C ILE A 173 -1.86 8.39 4.42
N GLY A 174 -1.46 9.34 3.58
CA GLY A 174 -1.92 10.73 3.61
C GLY A 174 -2.32 11.22 2.23
N GLY A 175 -2.91 12.41 2.19
CA GLY A 175 -3.20 13.10 0.94
C GLY A 175 -1.96 13.79 0.39
N ILE A 176 -1.90 13.94 -0.92
CA ILE A 176 -0.90 14.73 -1.64
C ILE A 176 -1.62 15.56 -2.70
N ASP A 177 -1.25 16.83 -2.83
CA ASP A 177 -1.92 17.75 -3.75
C ASP A 177 -1.42 17.60 -5.20
N LYS A 178 -1.99 18.40 -6.11
CA LYS A 178 -1.63 18.39 -7.54
C LYS A 178 -0.19 18.84 -7.82
N LYS A 179 0.45 19.52 -6.87
CA LYS A 179 1.83 20.01 -6.95
C LYS A 179 2.83 19.05 -6.30
N GLY A 180 2.35 17.95 -5.71
CA GLY A 180 3.20 17.03 -4.97
C GLY A 180 3.42 17.37 -3.50
N ALA A 181 2.78 18.42 -2.98
CA ALA A 181 2.90 18.75 -1.58
C ALA A 181 2.08 17.75 -0.75
N ILE A 182 2.76 17.08 0.18
CA ILE A 182 2.11 16.21 1.17
C ILE A 182 1.22 17.09 2.06
N LEU A 183 -0.05 16.70 2.20
CA LEU A 183 -1.00 17.41 3.05
C LEU A 183 -0.67 17.15 4.53
N THR A 184 -0.15 18.16 5.22
CA THR A 184 0.23 18.04 6.64
C THR A 184 -0.95 18.18 7.61
N PHE A 185 -2.14 18.47 7.10
CA PHE A 185 -3.39 18.58 7.85
C PHE A 185 -4.46 17.68 7.24
N GLY A 186 -5.48 17.35 8.04
CA GLY A 186 -6.61 16.54 7.62
C GLY A 186 -6.44 15.06 8.00
N ASN A 187 -7.01 14.18 7.18
CA ASN A 187 -7.09 12.75 7.49
C ASN A 187 -5.78 12.07 7.08
N TRP A 188 -5.13 11.44 8.06
CA TRP A 188 -4.08 10.47 7.88
C TRP A 188 -4.51 9.14 8.49
N ILE A 189 -4.11 8.03 7.88
CA ILE A 189 -4.43 6.69 8.38
C ILE A 189 -3.17 5.83 8.52
N GLU A 190 -3.12 5.01 9.55
CA GLU A 190 -2.09 4.01 9.82
C GLU A 190 -2.76 2.65 10.09
N LEU A 191 -2.07 1.68 10.69
CA LEU A 191 -2.60 0.46 11.26
C LEU A 191 -3.22 -0.47 10.21
N ALA A 192 -2.58 -0.54 9.05
CA ALA A 192 -2.87 -1.61 8.13
C ALA A 192 -2.80 -2.95 8.87
N MET A 193 -3.85 -3.76 8.77
CA MET A 193 -3.81 -5.09 9.39
C MET A 193 -2.65 -5.88 8.75
N PRO A 194 -1.63 -6.29 9.52
CA PRO A 194 -0.40 -6.81 8.95
C PRO A 194 -0.64 -8.18 8.31
N CYS A 195 0.02 -8.37 7.18
CA CYS A 195 -0.03 -9.56 6.35
C CYS A 195 1.35 -10.23 6.40
N PRO A 196 1.57 -11.41 7.04
CA PRO A 196 0.70 -12.28 7.86
C PRO A 196 0.54 -11.83 9.35
N PRO A 197 -0.38 -12.42 10.16
CA PRO A 197 -1.17 -13.67 9.96
C PRO A 197 -2.53 -13.49 9.28
N TRP A 198 -2.94 -12.27 8.95
CA TRP A 198 -4.31 -12.01 8.47
C TRP A 198 -4.51 -12.26 6.97
N CYS A 199 -3.44 -12.59 6.26
CA CYS A 199 -3.46 -13.03 4.86
C CYS A 199 -3.12 -14.52 4.72
N ASP A 200 -3.62 -15.35 5.64
CA ASP A 200 -3.48 -16.82 5.55
C ASP A 200 -4.10 -17.40 4.27
N VAL A 201 -4.93 -16.63 3.55
CA VAL A 201 -5.45 -17.05 2.25
C VAL A 201 -4.33 -16.89 1.22
N VAL A 202 -3.74 -18.03 0.84
CA VAL A 202 -2.93 -18.17 -0.38
C VAL A 202 -3.69 -17.48 -1.51
N ASN A 203 -3.13 -16.40 -2.04
CA ASN A 203 -3.72 -15.64 -3.14
C ASN A 203 -2.66 -15.39 -4.21
N TYR A 204 -3.13 -14.91 -5.36
CA TYR A 204 -2.29 -14.73 -6.54
C TYR A 204 -1.08 -13.80 -6.31
N LEU A 205 -1.19 -12.81 -5.42
CA LEU A 205 -0.12 -11.85 -5.10
C LEU A 205 0.73 -12.23 -3.88
N ASN A 206 0.32 -13.22 -3.08
CA ASN A 206 0.99 -13.63 -1.84
C ASN A 206 1.34 -15.13 -1.82
N SER A 207 1.32 -15.77 -2.97
CA SER A 207 1.69 -17.17 -3.12
C SER A 207 2.65 -17.34 -4.28
N ASP A 208 3.51 -18.36 -4.18
CA ASP A 208 4.44 -18.70 -5.24
C ASP A 208 3.77 -19.60 -6.30
N VAL A 209 2.44 -19.53 -6.43
CA VAL A 209 1.62 -20.49 -7.23
C VAL A 209 2.01 -20.48 -8.71
N LEU A 210 2.59 -19.38 -9.23
CA LEU A 210 3.17 -19.35 -10.58
C LEU A 210 4.33 -20.35 -10.78
N LYS A 211 5.06 -20.73 -9.72
CA LYS A 211 6.11 -21.76 -9.82
C LYS A 211 5.56 -23.18 -9.99
N MET A 212 4.30 -23.43 -9.63
CA MET A 212 3.68 -24.76 -9.68
C MET A 212 2.96 -25.03 -11.01
N ALA A 213 2.68 -24.01 -11.82
CA ALA A 213 2.03 -24.16 -13.13
C ALA A 213 3.03 -24.37 -14.29
N LEU A 214 4.34 -24.27 -14.01
CA LEU A 214 5.44 -24.38 -14.98
C LEU A 214 6.46 -25.47 -14.62
N SER A 215 6.15 -26.31 -13.62
CA SER A 215 6.92 -27.50 -13.20
C SER A 215 6.14 -28.76 -13.48
#